data_AF-A0A4Y7KIK3-F1
#
_entry.id   AF-A0A4Y7KIK3-F1
#
_cell.length_a   1.000
_cell.length_b   1.000
_cell.length_c   1.000
_cell.angle_alpha   90.00
_cell.angle_beta   90.00
_cell.angle_gamma   90.00
#
_symmetry.space_group_name_H-M   'P 1'
#
loop_
_entity.id
_entity.type
_entity.pdbx_description
1 polymer ?
#
loop_
_entity_poly.entity_id
_entity_poly.type
_entity_poly.pdbx_seq_one_letter_code
_entity_poly.pdbx_strand_id
1 'polypeptide(L)'
;MASTVADKVFRVFCIATADTKLEELLFLSDSVQSNLDKFHNNISASTKVEVTIVDVSANKKEKKGEDEILSSYYGTDNQQQVSSENILPNDRGEAIAVMSKALELFLKKNLDNQILAGAIGLGGSGGTSLISHALKSLPLGIPKLIVSTLASGNTSHYIGTSDLILIPSVVDICGINSISQVVYSNAVAAVAGMVVGRISGFKDVTSTVTKTPTIGITMNGVTTICVNFVKEKLDKQGFETLIFHATGLGGRAMEDLVTSGFIQGVLDITTTEVADCLVGGIMACDSSRFDRIMEKKISAMRTTIDENKRGATFIADKLNKSSSSSKICICLPGRGISF
;
A
#
# COMPACT_ATOMS: atom_id res chain seq x y z
N MET A 1 -26.21 28.88 -5.57
CA MET A 1 -27.05 27.67 -5.74
C MET A 1 -26.43 26.59 -4.87
N ALA A 2 -27.21 25.93 -4.00
CA ALA A 2 -26.69 24.79 -3.25
C ALA A 2 -26.51 23.61 -4.22
N SER A 3 -25.28 23.10 -4.35
CA SER A 3 -25.07 21.82 -5.03
C SER A 3 -25.70 20.73 -4.17
N THR A 4 -26.73 20.08 -4.70
CA THR A 4 -27.22 18.81 -4.17
C THR A 4 -26.03 17.86 -4.05
N VAL A 5 -25.61 17.57 -2.82
CA VAL A 5 -24.66 16.49 -2.54
C VAL A 5 -25.38 15.22 -2.97
N ALA A 6 -25.00 14.64 -4.10
CA ALA A 6 -25.48 13.34 -4.49
C ALA A 6 -25.10 12.34 -3.39
N ASP A 7 -26.03 11.49 -2.97
CA ASP A 7 -25.80 10.48 -1.92
C ASP A 7 -24.64 9.58 -2.35
N LYS A 8 -23.46 9.85 -1.79
CA LYS A 8 -22.22 9.26 -2.26
C LYS A 8 -22.09 7.85 -1.69
N VAL A 9 -22.45 6.88 -2.51
CA VAL A 9 -22.36 5.46 -2.16
C VAL A 9 -20.89 5.03 -2.13
N PHE A 10 -20.41 4.69 -0.94
CA PHE A 10 -19.12 4.06 -0.74
C PHE A 10 -19.20 2.56 -0.99
N ARG A 11 -18.10 1.94 -1.43
CA ARG A 11 -18.01 0.49 -1.70
C ARG A 11 -16.86 -0.17 -0.94
N VAL A 12 -17.15 -1.34 -0.39
CA VAL A 12 -16.15 -2.29 0.14
C VAL A 12 -16.06 -3.46 -0.84
N PHE A 13 -14.85 -3.75 -1.31
CA PHE A 13 -14.62 -4.83 -2.26
C PHE A 13 -14.23 -6.13 -1.53
N CYS A 14 -15.02 -7.19 -1.73
CA CYS A 14 -14.72 -8.54 -1.25
C CYS A 14 -14.10 -9.34 -2.40
N ILE A 15 -12.83 -9.75 -2.26
CA ILE A 15 -12.00 -10.23 -3.37
C ILE A 15 -11.51 -11.67 -3.14
N ALA A 16 -11.81 -12.60 -4.06
CA ALA A 16 -11.22 -13.94 -4.07
C ALA A 16 -11.28 -14.59 -5.46
N THR A 17 -10.66 -15.77 -5.60
CA THR A 17 -10.78 -16.64 -6.78
C THR A 17 -12.04 -17.50 -6.66
N ALA A 18 -13.16 -17.02 -7.18
CA ALA A 18 -14.47 -17.67 -7.04
C ALA A 18 -14.49 -19.11 -7.59
N ASP A 19 -13.71 -19.41 -8.63
CA ASP A 19 -13.54 -20.74 -9.23
C ASP A 19 -13.18 -21.86 -8.24
N THR A 20 -12.63 -21.48 -7.09
CA THR A 20 -12.12 -22.37 -6.04
C THR A 20 -12.61 -21.99 -4.65
N LYS A 21 -13.19 -20.79 -4.46
CA LYS A 21 -13.52 -20.16 -3.17
C LYS A 21 -14.83 -19.37 -3.16
N LEU A 22 -15.79 -19.72 -4.02
CA LEU A 22 -17.08 -19.02 -4.11
C LEU A 22 -17.87 -19.06 -2.80
N GLU A 23 -17.90 -20.21 -2.11
CA GLU A 23 -18.64 -20.37 -0.85
C GLU A 23 -18.08 -19.43 0.24
N GLU A 24 -16.75 -19.39 0.38
CA GLU A 24 -16.06 -18.54 1.34
C GLU A 24 -16.18 -17.05 0.98
N LEU A 25 -16.15 -16.72 -0.32
CA LEU A 25 -16.31 -15.35 -0.81
C LEU A 25 -17.72 -14.80 -0.55
N LEU A 26 -18.76 -15.61 -0.78
CA LEU A 26 -20.16 -15.26 -0.48
C LEU A 26 -20.37 -15.10 1.03
N PHE A 27 -19.87 -16.05 1.84
CA PHE A 27 -19.91 -15.92 3.30
C PHE A 27 -19.25 -14.62 3.77
N LEU A 28 -18.12 -14.25 3.16
CA LEU A 28 -17.41 -13.01 3.47
C LEU A 28 -18.23 -11.78 3.11
N SER A 29 -18.78 -11.68 1.89
CA SER A 29 -19.55 -10.51 1.43
C SER A 29 -20.81 -10.28 2.25
N ASP A 30 -21.59 -11.33 2.48
CA ASP A 30 -22.87 -11.25 3.20
C ASP A 30 -22.63 -10.83 4.66
N SER A 31 -21.56 -11.37 5.25
CA SER A 31 -21.14 -11.01 6.59
C SER A 31 -20.61 -9.58 6.66
N VAL A 32 -19.87 -9.07 5.66
CA VAL A 32 -19.43 -7.66 5.61
C VAL A 32 -20.63 -6.74 5.53
N GLN A 33 -21.60 -6.99 4.63
CA GLN A 33 -22.79 -6.15 4.54
C GLN A 33 -23.54 -6.14 5.88
N SER A 34 -23.77 -7.31 6.48
CA SER A 34 -24.44 -7.42 7.78
C SER A 34 -23.72 -6.67 8.92
N ASN A 35 -22.38 -6.64 8.92
CA ASN A 35 -21.61 -5.91 9.95
C ASN A 35 -21.57 -4.40 9.66
N LEU A 36 -21.46 -3.99 8.39
CA LEU A 36 -21.59 -2.59 7.99
C LEU A 36 -22.95 -2.05 8.46
N ASP A 37 -24.05 -2.74 8.16
CA ASP A 37 -25.41 -2.35 8.55
C ASP A 37 -25.56 -2.22 10.08
N LYS A 38 -25.03 -3.19 10.84
CA LYS A 38 -25.04 -3.16 12.32
C LYS A 38 -24.28 -1.96 12.89
N PHE A 39 -23.08 -1.70 12.37
CA PHE A 39 -22.26 -0.56 12.80
C PHE A 39 -22.78 0.78 12.25
N HIS A 40 -23.61 0.76 11.19
CA HIS A 40 -24.18 1.95 10.56
C HIS A 40 -25.10 2.76 11.48
N ASN A 41 -25.67 2.14 12.51
CA ASN A 41 -26.50 2.80 13.51
C ASN A 41 -25.79 3.94 14.28
N ASN A 42 -24.47 4.10 14.10
CA ASN A 42 -23.67 5.20 14.66
C ASN A 42 -23.25 6.27 13.62
N ILE A 43 -23.74 6.20 12.37
CA ILE A 43 -23.39 7.15 11.28
C ILE A 43 -24.58 8.07 10.97
N SER A 44 -24.29 9.30 10.52
CA SER A 44 -25.31 10.19 9.94
C SER A 44 -25.96 9.54 8.72
N ALA A 45 -27.28 9.64 8.61
CA ALA A 45 -28.13 8.89 7.67
C ALA A 45 -27.89 9.13 6.16
N SER A 46 -26.93 9.97 5.78
CA SER A 46 -26.62 10.38 4.40
C SER A 46 -25.55 9.54 3.69
N THR A 47 -24.88 8.61 4.37
CA THR A 47 -23.63 8.01 3.86
C THR A 47 -23.75 6.50 3.66
N LYS A 48 -24.32 6.05 2.53
CA LYS A 48 -24.49 4.61 2.25
C LYS A 48 -23.15 3.91 1.98
N VAL A 49 -22.99 2.69 2.52
CA VAL A 49 -21.88 1.77 2.18
C VAL A 49 -22.45 0.46 1.62
N GLU A 50 -21.99 0.05 0.44
CA GLU A 50 -22.35 -1.20 -0.22
C GLU A 50 -21.16 -2.16 -0.29
N VAL A 51 -21.44 -3.46 -0.35
CA VAL A 51 -20.43 -4.49 -0.66
C VAL A 51 -20.47 -4.84 -2.14
N THR A 52 -19.30 -5.03 -2.75
CA THR A 52 -19.17 -5.53 -4.13
C THR A 52 -18.26 -6.75 -4.14
N ILE A 53 -18.75 -7.86 -4.66
CA ILE A 53 -17.97 -9.08 -4.88
C ILE A 53 -17.07 -8.89 -6.09
N VAL A 54 -15.81 -9.30 -5.98
CA VAL A 54 -14.81 -9.20 -7.03
C VAL A 54 -14.14 -10.55 -7.23
N ASP A 55 -14.52 -11.22 -8.31
CA ASP A 55 -13.87 -12.45 -8.74
C ASP A 55 -12.58 -12.16 -9.52
N VAL A 56 -11.49 -12.77 -9.05
CA VAL A 56 -10.15 -12.74 -9.66
C VAL A 56 -9.66 -14.13 -10.07
N SER A 57 -10.59 -15.03 -10.41
CA SER A 57 -10.29 -16.36 -10.94
C SER A 57 -9.43 -16.29 -12.20
N ALA A 58 -8.34 -17.05 -12.21
CA ALA A 58 -7.38 -17.10 -13.31
C ALA A 58 -7.51 -18.36 -14.19
N ASN A 59 -8.48 -19.24 -13.92
CA ASN A 59 -8.71 -20.48 -14.68
C ASN A 59 -9.75 -20.30 -15.79
N LYS A 60 -9.62 -21.09 -16.86
CA LYS A 60 -10.47 -21.06 -18.06
C LYS A 60 -11.81 -21.82 -17.95
N LYS A 61 -12.22 -22.27 -16.75
CA LYS A 61 -13.48 -23.03 -16.58
C LYS A 61 -14.69 -22.11 -16.43
N GLU A 62 -15.84 -22.61 -16.86
CA GLU A 62 -17.04 -21.84 -17.19
C GLU A 62 -17.64 -21.01 -16.03
N LYS A 63 -18.21 -19.86 -16.39
CA LYS A 63 -18.83 -18.89 -15.49
C LYS A 63 -20.20 -19.34 -14.98
N LYS A 64 -20.52 -18.99 -13.73
CA LYS A 64 -21.90 -18.89 -13.20
C LYS A 64 -22.00 -17.63 -12.34
N GLY A 65 -22.97 -16.75 -12.63
CA GLY A 65 -23.25 -15.52 -11.87
C GLY A 65 -23.25 -14.26 -12.72
N GLU A 66 -24.09 -13.27 -12.36
CA GLU A 66 -24.25 -11.98 -13.07
C GLU A 66 -23.65 -10.77 -12.31
N ASP A 67 -23.02 -10.97 -11.15
CA ASP A 67 -22.36 -9.90 -10.39
C ASP A 67 -21.02 -9.50 -11.02
N GLU A 68 -20.61 -8.21 -10.94
CA GLU A 68 -19.52 -7.57 -11.73
C GLU A 68 -18.16 -8.34 -11.79
N ILE A 69 -18.09 -9.41 -12.61
CA ILE A 69 -16.91 -10.27 -12.73
C ILE A 69 -15.77 -9.51 -13.42
N LEU A 70 -14.65 -9.31 -12.71
CA LEU A 70 -13.46 -8.59 -13.19
C LEU A 70 -12.79 -9.28 -14.40
N SER A 71 -13.16 -10.52 -14.72
CA SER A 71 -12.90 -11.16 -16.03
C SER A 71 -13.32 -10.36 -17.27
N SER A 72 -14.19 -9.34 -17.10
CA SER A 72 -14.61 -8.41 -18.16
C SER A 72 -13.81 -7.09 -18.19
N TYR A 73 -12.96 -6.82 -17.19
CA TYR A 73 -12.35 -5.51 -16.96
C TYR A 73 -10.93 -5.33 -17.54
N TYR A 74 -10.66 -5.95 -18.69
CA TYR A 74 -9.50 -5.58 -19.52
C TYR A 74 -9.74 -4.21 -20.19
N GLY A 75 -9.37 -3.15 -19.47
CA GLY A 75 -9.04 -1.82 -20.00
C GLY A 75 -9.93 -1.23 -21.10
N THR A 76 -11.08 -0.64 -20.73
CA THR A 76 -11.82 0.29 -21.60
C THR A 76 -11.15 1.67 -21.65
N ASP A 77 -9.94 1.72 -22.19
CA ASP A 77 -9.26 2.94 -22.68
C ASP A 77 -8.70 2.70 -24.10
N ASN A 78 -9.59 2.25 -24.98
CA ASN A 78 -9.52 2.50 -26.43
C ASN A 78 -10.88 2.17 -27.05
N GLN A 79 -11.48 3.11 -27.79
CA GLN A 79 -12.67 2.86 -28.62
C GLN A 79 -12.28 2.12 -29.91
N GLN A 80 -11.83 0.88 -29.77
CA GLN A 80 -11.78 -0.09 -30.85
C GLN A 80 -12.44 -1.38 -30.37
N GLN A 81 -13.20 -2.02 -31.27
CA GLN A 81 -13.90 -3.27 -31.00
C GLN A 81 -12.88 -4.37 -30.68
N VAL A 82 -12.64 -4.66 -29.40
CA VAL A 82 -11.84 -5.82 -29.01
C VAL A 82 -12.71 -7.06 -29.11
N SER A 83 -12.56 -7.75 -30.23
CA SER A 83 -13.11 -9.08 -30.46
C SER A 83 -12.68 -10.07 -29.38
N SER A 84 -13.59 -11.00 -29.08
CA SER A 84 -13.38 -12.34 -28.50
C SER A 84 -11.93 -12.82 -28.31
N GLU A 85 -11.68 -13.40 -27.12
CA GLU A 85 -10.47 -14.14 -26.70
C GLU A 85 -9.27 -13.33 -26.14
N ASN A 86 -9.51 -12.58 -25.04
CA ASN A 86 -8.44 -12.22 -24.09
C ASN A 86 -7.98 -13.45 -23.29
N ILE A 87 -7.09 -14.25 -23.88
CA ILE A 87 -6.61 -15.51 -23.29
C ILE A 87 -5.58 -15.23 -22.20
N LEU A 88 -5.93 -15.54 -20.94
CA LEU A 88 -4.93 -15.60 -19.86
C LEU A 88 -3.82 -16.62 -20.19
N PRO A 89 -2.55 -16.34 -19.81
CA PRO A 89 -1.43 -17.26 -19.97
C PRO A 89 -1.74 -18.67 -19.47
N ASN A 90 -1.14 -19.68 -20.11
CA ASN A 90 -1.29 -21.07 -19.67
C ASN A 90 -0.48 -21.36 -18.41
N ASP A 91 0.58 -20.60 -18.13
CA ASP A 91 1.26 -20.67 -16.84
C ASP A 91 0.43 -19.98 -15.75
N ARG A 92 0.29 -20.67 -14.61
CA ARG A 92 -0.53 -20.20 -13.48
C ARG A 92 0.09 -18.98 -12.79
N GLY A 93 1.41 -18.89 -12.72
CA GLY A 93 2.12 -17.76 -12.13
C GLY A 93 1.97 -16.50 -12.96
N GLU A 94 2.15 -16.62 -14.27
CA GLU A 94 1.92 -15.53 -15.24
C GLU A 94 0.45 -15.06 -15.22
N ALA A 95 -0.51 -15.99 -15.24
CA ALA A 95 -1.93 -15.64 -15.16
C ALA A 95 -2.29 -14.92 -13.84
N ILE A 96 -1.71 -15.34 -12.71
CA ILE A 96 -1.84 -14.65 -11.42
C ILE A 96 -1.23 -13.25 -11.47
N ALA A 97 -0.06 -13.07 -12.10
CA ALA A 97 0.59 -11.76 -12.22
C ALA A 97 -0.25 -10.78 -13.07
N VAL A 98 -0.78 -11.24 -14.20
CA VAL A 98 -1.67 -10.46 -15.08
C VAL A 98 -2.95 -10.07 -14.34
N MET A 99 -3.61 -11.02 -13.68
CA MET A 99 -4.84 -10.76 -12.92
C MET A 99 -4.60 -9.83 -11.72
N SER A 100 -3.46 -9.96 -11.04
CA SER A 100 -3.06 -9.05 -9.97
C SER A 100 -2.91 -7.61 -10.45
N LYS A 101 -2.31 -7.41 -11.64
CA LYS A 101 -2.21 -6.08 -12.25
C LYS A 101 -3.55 -5.52 -12.72
N ALA A 102 -4.45 -6.38 -13.22
CA ALA A 102 -5.81 -5.98 -13.56
C ALA A 102 -6.61 -5.52 -12.32
N LEU A 103 -6.48 -6.25 -11.20
CA LEU A 103 -7.08 -5.88 -9.91
C LEU A 103 -6.52 -4.54 -9.39
N GLU A 104 -5.21 -4.30 -9.50
CA GLU A 104 -4.59 -3.02 -9.14
C GLU A 104 -5.21 -1.84 -9.90
N LEU A 105 -5.36 -1.97 -11.23
CA LEU A 105 -5.96 -0.94 -12.08
C LEU A 105 -7.44 -0.72 -11.78
N PHE A 106 -8.19 -1.80 -11.51
CA PHE A 106 -9.60 -1.71 -11.08
C PHE A 106 -9.74 -0.96 -9.75
N LEU A 107 -8.94 -1.33 -8.73
CA LEU A 107 -8.99 -0.69 -7.42
C LEU A 107 -8.57 0.80 -7.52
N LYS A 108 -7.57 1.11 -8.34
CA LYS A 108 -7.17 2.49 -8.64
C LYS A 108 -8.31 3.29 -9.28
N LYS A 109 -9.01 2.76 -10.29
CA LYS A 109 -10.17 3.43 -10.91
C LYS A 109 -11.28 3.73 -9.88
N ASN A 110 -11.55 2.79 -8.97
CA ASN A 110 -12.54 2.97 -7.90
C ASN A 110 -12.08 3.96 -6.81
N LEU A 111 -10.77 4.08 -6.58
CA LEU A 111 -10.16 5.09 -5.72
C LEU A 111 -10.20 6.48 -6.34
N ASP A 112 -9.89 6.61 -7.63
CA ASP A 112 -9.91 7.88 -8.38
C ASP A 112 -11.35 8.43 -8.49
N ASN A 113 -12.33 7.53 -8.67
CA ASN A 113 -13.78 7.83 -8.55
C ASN A 113 -14.23 8.12 -7.09
N GLN A 114 -13.32 8.01 -6.12
CA GLN A 114 -13.53 8.23 -4.68
C GLN A 114 -14.63 7.40 -4.02
N ILE A 115 -14.99 6.25 -4.59
CA ILE A 115 -16.01 5.33 -4.05
C ILE A 115 -15.42 4.21 -3.19
N LEU A 116 -14.14 3.86 -3.39
CA LEU A 116 -13.47 2.83 -2.59
C LEU A 116 -13.34 3.27 -1.11
N ALA A 117 -14.03 2.57 -0.22
CA ALA A 117 -13.93 2.76 1.23
C ALA A 117 -13.03 1.75 1.94
N GLY A 118 -12.84 0.57 1.35
CA GLY A 118 -11.94 -0.46 1.83
C GLY A 118 -12.01 -1.71 0.95
N ALA A 119 -11.16 -2.69 1.25
CA ALA A 119 -11.19 -3.99 0.60
C ALA A 119 -10.75 -5.10 1.56
N ILE A 120 -11.39 -6.25 1.42
CA ILE A 120 -11.02 -7.48 2.11
C ILE A 120 -10.93 -8.61 1.09
N GLY A 121 -9.94 -9.49 1.22
CA GLY A 121 -9.86 -10.69 0.41
C GLY A 121 -9.57 -11.94 1.23
N LEU A 122 -9.62 -13.10 0.56
CA LEU A 122 -9.22 -14.37 1.15
C LEU A 122 -8.49 -15.26 0.13
N GLY A 123 -7.55 -16.08 0.60
CA GLY A 123 -6.86 -17.02 -0.28
C GLY A 123 -5.68 -17.76 0.36
N GLY A 124 -5.31 -18.87 -0.28
CA GLY A 124 -4.04 -19.55 -0.03
C GLY A 124 -2.85 -18.76 -0.59
N SER A 125 -1.72 -19.41 -0.80
CA SER A 125 -0.48 -18.77 -1.31
C SER A 125 -0.70 -17.93 -2.58
N GLY A 126 -1.29 -18.51 -3.64
CA GLY A 126 -1.52 -17.82 -4.90
C GLY A 126 -2.50 -16.64 -4.79
N GLY A 127 -3.62 -16.83 -4.07
CA GLY A 127 -4.61 -15.77 -3.84
C GLY A 127 -4.07 -14.63 -2.99
N THR A 128 -3.30 -14.95 -1.93
CA THR A 128 -2.63 -13.93 -1.10
C THR A 128 -1.63 -13.13 -1.95
N SER A 129 -0.84 -13.79 -2.80
CA SER A 129 0.09 -13.12 -3.72
C SER A 129 -0.62 -12.16 -4.68
N LEU A 130 -1.70 -12.65 -5.34
CA LEU A 130 -2.52 -11.89 -6.28
C LEU A 130 -3.12 -10.63 -5.61
N ILE A 131 -3.80 -10.82 -4.48
CA ILE A 131 -4.59 -9.78 -3.82
C ILE A 131 -3.67 -8.77 -3.12
N SER A 132 -2.61 -9.23 -2.43
CA SER A 132 -1.70 -8.33 -1.69
C SER A 132 -0.97 -7.33 -2.58
N HIS A 133 -0.53 -7.75 -3.77
CA HIS A 133 0.12 -6.85 -4.72
C HIS A 133 -0.81 -5.71 -5.18
N ALA A 134 -2.09 -5.99 -5.41
CA ALA A 134 -3.07 -4.97 -5.74
C ALA A 134 -3.43 -4.11 -4.51
N LEU A 135 -3.70 -4.71 -3.35
CA LEU A 135 -4.12 -3.98 -2.14
C LEU A 135 -3.03 -3.06 -1.58
N LYS A 136 -1.74 -3.43 -1.66
CA LYS A 136 -0.64 -2.58 -1.18
C LYS A 136 -0.36 -1.37 -2.06
N SER A 137 -0.98 -1.28 -3.25
CA SER A 137 -0.94 -0.07 -4.09
C SER A 137 -1.92 1.02 -3.62
N LEU A 138 -2.91 0.67 -2.79
CA LEU A 138 -3.85 1.62 -2.21
C LEU A 138 -3.17 2.48 -1.15
N PRO A 139 -3.45 3.80 -1.08
CA PRO A 139 -2.90 4.69 -0.06
C PRO A 139 -3.06 4.19 1.38
N LEU A 140 -2.09 4.58 2.21
CA LEU A 140 -2.11 4.35 3.66
C LEU A 140 -3.38 4.94 4.29
N GLY A 141 -3.95 4.21 5.25
CA GLY A 141 -5.17 4.59 5.96
C GLY A 141 -6.47 4.13 5.27
N ILE A 142 -6.41 3.54 4.07
CA ILE A 142 -7.54 2.80 3.49
C ILE A 142 -7.56 1.38 4.06
N PRO A 143 -8.66 0.91 4.69
CA PRO A 143 -8.77 -0.46 5.20
C PRO A 143 -8.52 -1.50 4.10
N LYS A 144 -7.47 -2.30 4.30
CA LYS A 144 -7.00 -3.33 3.38
C LYS A 144 -6.62 -4.58 4.18
N LEU A 145 -7.38 -5.67 4.01
CA LEU A 145 -7.24 -6.90 4.80
C LEU A 145 -7.21 -8.14 3.89
N ILE A 146 -6.47 -9.18 4.28
CA ILE A 146 -6.53 -10.50 3.63
C ILE A 146 -6.58 -11.60 4.69
N VAL A 147 -7.57 -12.49 4.62
CA VAL A 147 -7.54 -13.77 5.34
C VAL A 147 -6.65 -14.74 4.57
N SER A 148 -5.51 -15.11 5.14
CA SER A 148 -4.44 -15.82 4.45
C SER A 148 -3.97 -17.06 5.20
N THR A 149 -3.75 -18.15 4.47
CA THR A 149 -3.08 -19.35 5.00
C THR A 149 -1.59 -19.13 5.27
N LEU A 150 -1.00 -18.03 4.78
CA LEU A 150 0.41 -17.70 4.92
C LEU A 150 0.68 -16.48 5.81
N ALA A 151 -0.30 -15.98 6.55
CA ALA A 151 -0.10 -14.87 7.49
C ALA A 151 0.92 -15.20 8.60
N SER A 152 1.04 -16.47 9.00
CA SER A 152 2.01 -16.96 9.99
C SER A 152 3.28 -17.47 9.31
N GLY A 153 4.02 -16.58 8.64
CA GLY A 153 5.26 -16.93 7.93
C GLY A 153 6.06 -15.70 7.52
N ASN A 154 6.86 -15.81 6.46
CA ASN A 154 7.46 -14.63 5.83
C ASN A 154 6.38 -13.87 5.04
N THR A 155 6.00 -12.68 5.52
CA THR A 155 4.95 -11.84 4.95
C THR A 155 5.48 -10.57 4.27
N SER A 156 6.80 -10.38 4.25
CA SER A 156 7.46 -9.14 3.81
C SER A 156 7.16 -8.75 2.37
N HIS A 157 7.02 -9.72 1.45
CA HIS A 157 6.67 -9.46 0.05
C HIS A 157 5.18 -9.18 -0.18
N TYR A 158 4.30 -9.67 0.71
CA TYR A 158 2.87 -9.38 0.68
C TYR A 158 2.58 -7.97 1.21
N ILE A 159 3.05 -7.66 2.42
CA ILE A 159 2.76 -6.39 3.11
C ILE A 159 3.66 -5.26 2.60
N GLY A 160 4.95 -5.54 2.40
CA GLY A 160 5.95 -4.54 2.06
C GLY A 160 6.05 -3.45 3.12
N THR A 161 5.80 -2.21 2.68
CA THR A 161 5.83 -0.98 3.46
C THR A 161 4.43 -0.40 3.71
N SER A 162 3.38 -1.16 3.35
CA SER A 162 1.98 -0.76 3.50
C SER A 162 1.39 -1.13 4.87
N ASP A 163 0.21 -0.59 5.14
CA ASP A 163 -0.69 -0.92 6.26
C ASP A 163 -1.58 -2.15 5.96
N LEU A 164 -1.13 -3.08 5.09
CA LEU A 164 -1.86 -4.31 4.77
C LEU A 164 -1.88 -5.28 5.95
N ILE A 165 -3.08 -5.64 6.41
CA ILE A 165 -3.28 -6.60 7.50
C ILE A 165 -3.51 -8.00 6.93
N LEU A 166 -2.67 -8.95 7.31
CA LEU A 166 -2.89 -10.38 7.05
C LEU A 166 -3.47 -11.04 8.30
N ILE A 167 -4.64 -11.65 8.16
CA ILE A 167 -5.30 -12.41 9.22
C ILE A 167 -5.04 -13.91 8.97
N PRO A 168 -4.46 -14.65 9.92
CA PRO A 168 -4.29 -16.09 9.78
C PRO A 168 -5.62 -16.81 9.61
N SER A 169 -5.76 -17.63 8.55
CA SER A 169 -6.95 -18.46 8.34
C SER A 169 -7.10 -19.60 9.35
N VAL A 170 -6.03 -19.90 10.12
CA VAL A 170 -5.86 -21.02 11.08
C VAL A 170 -5.88 -22.41 10.42
N VAL A 171 -6.90 -22.69 9.61
CA VAL A 171 -7.02 -23.88 8.75
C VAL A 171 -6.87 -23.49 7.29
N ASP A 172 -6.74 -24.47 6.38
CA ASP A 172 -6.77 -24.18 4.95
C ASP A 172 -8.15 -23.64 4.52
N ILE A 173 -8.17 -22.79 3.49
CA ILE A 173 -9.38 -22.16 2.97
C ILE A 173 -10.00 -23.13 1.96
N CYS A 174 -10.86 -24.00 2.48
CA CYS A 174 -11.54 -25.06 1.74
C CYS A 174 -12.93 -25.29 2.36
N GLY A 175 -13.91 -24.49 1.91
CA GLY A 175 -15.30 -24.52 2.37
C GLY A 175 -15.53 -23.93 3.77
N ILE A 176 -16.80 -23.86 4.16
CA ILE A 176 -17.22 -23.31 5.46
C ILE A 176 -17.27 -24.39 6.54
N ASN A 177 -16.49 -24.20 7.61
CA ASN A 177 -16.42 -25.06 8.79
C ASN A 177 -16.42 -24.22 10.08
N SER A 178 -16.57 -24.86 11.24
CA SER A 178 -16.70 -24.16 12.54
C SER A 178 -15.50 -23.25 12.88
N ILE A 179 -14.29 -23.58 12.44
CA ILE A 179 -13.09 -22.74 12.66
C ILE A 179 -13.10 -21.57 11.67
N SER A 180 -13.37 -21.83 10.39
CA SER A 180 -13.37 -20.79 9.37
C SER A 180 -14.49 -19.76 9.59
N GLN A 181 -15.67 -20.17 10.06
CA GLN A 181 -16.75 -19.24 10.45
C GLN A 181 -16.30 -18.23 11.51
N VAL A 182 -15.58 -18.68 12.55
CA VAL A 182 -15.08 -17.78 13.63
C VAL A 182 -14.02 -16.83 13.09
N VAL A 183 -13.04 -17.35 12.33
CA VAL A 183 -11.95 -16.56 11.77
C VAL A 183 -12.47 -15.51 10.78
N TYR A 184 -13.36 -15.92 9.86
CA TYR A 184 -13.94 -15.02 8.86
C TYR A 184 -14.85 -13.98 9.53
N SER A 185 -15.68 -14.36 10.51
CA SER A 185 -16.51 -13.40 11.26
C SER A 185 -15.68 -12.32 11.96
N ASN A 186 -14.54 -12.70 12.55
CA ASN A 186 -13.61 -11.75 13.18
C ASN A 186 -12.96 -10.82 12.14
N ALA A 187 -12.51 -11.35 11.01
CA ALA A 187 -11.92 -10.57 9.92
C ALA A 187 -12.92 -9.57 9.31
N VAL A 188 -14.17 -10.01 9.13
CA VAL A 188 -15.30 -9.23 8.66
C VAL A 188 -15.63 -8.08 9.63
N ALA A 189 -15.77 -8.39 10.92
CA ALA A 189 -16.05 -7.37 11.93
C ALA A 189 -14.92 -6.32 12.00
N ALA A 190 -13.66 -6.75 11.85
CA ALA A 190 -12.51 -5.85 11.78
C ALA A 190 -12.58 -4.90 10.57
N VAL A 191 -12.76 -5.41 9.34
CA VAL A 191 -12.83 -4.52 8.15
C VAL A 191 -14.05 -3.60 8.20
N ALA A 192 -15.22 -4.09 8.62
CA ALA A 192 -16.43 -3.27 8.73
C ALA A 192 -16.24 -2.16 9.79
N GLY A 193 -15.64 -2.47 10.94
CA GLY A 193 -15.32 -1.49 11.96
C GLY A 193 -14.30 -0.44 11.50
N MET A 194 -13.24 -0.85 10.77
CA MET A 194 -12.26 0.06 10.18
C MET A 194 -12.89 0.99 9.13
N VAL A 195 -13.75 0.45 8.26
CA VAL A 195 -14.47 1.21 7.22
C VAL A 195 -15.43 2.23 7.85
N VAL A 196 -16.28 1.78 8.78
CA VAL A 196 -17.24 2.64 9.47
C VAL A 196 -16.53 3.70 10.30
N GLY A 197 -15.49 3.34 11.06
CA GLY A 197 -14.71 4.29 11.85
C GLY A 197 -14.07 5.39 11.00
N ARG A 198 -13.48 5.00 9.85
CA ARG A 198 -12.88 5.94 8.88
C ARG A 198 -13.92 6.85 8.24
N ILE A 199 -15.05 6.30 7.77
CA ILE A 199 -16.12 7.09 7.12
C ILE A 199 -16.78 8.05 8.11
N SER A 200 -16.99 7.62 9.35
CA SER A 200 -17.60 8.45 10.41
C SER A 200 -16.68 9.55 10.93
N GLY A 201 -15.44 9.64 10.42
CA GLY A 201 -14.49 10.64 10.87
C GLY A 201 -14.05 10.45 12.31
N PHE A 202 -13.71 9.21 12.74
CA PHE A 202 -12.75 9.02 13.83
C PHE A 202 -11.53 9.88 13.49
N LYS A 203 -11.39 11.02 14.19
CA LYS A 203 -10.70 12.22 13.72
C LYS A 203 -9.60 11.88 12.73
N ASP A 204 -9.87 12.15 11.45
CA ASP A 204 -8.88 12.03 10.40
C ASP A 204 -7.66 12.81 10.89
N VAL A 205 -6.55 12.12 11.21
CA VAL A 205 -5.44 12.72 11.97
C VAL A 205 -4.84 13.91 11.20
N THR A 206 -5.08 13.93 9.90
CA THR A 206 -4.81 15.00 8.93
C THR A 206 -5.63 16.29 9.12
N SER A 207 -6.75 16.25 9.85
CA SER A 207 -7.78 17.32 9.87
C SER A 207 -7.75 18.25 11.09
N THR A 208 -7.12 17.85 12.19
CA THR A 208 -6.94 18.71 13.39
C THR A 208 -5.48 18.99 13.77
N VAL A 209 -4.52 18.47 13.02
CA VAL A 209 -3.12 18.89 13.14
C VAL A 209 -2.93 20.12 12.26
N THR A 210 -2.66 21.28 12.88
CA THR A 210 -1.99 22.41 12.21
C THR A 210 -0.78 21.83 11.50
N LYS A 211 -0.71 21.88 10.15
CA LYS A 211 0.25 21.09 9.34
C LYS A 211 1.72 21.41 9.65
N THR A 212 2.21 20.83 10.74
CA THR A 212 3.61 20.72 11.14
C THR A 212 4.31 19.99 10.01
N PRO A 213 5.29 20.58 9.30
CA PRO A 213 5.93 19.88 8.20
C PRO A 213 6.71 18.68 8.77
N THR A 214 6.44 17.51 8.21
CA THR A 214 7.01 16.24 8.65
C THR A 214 8.28 15.96 7.86
N ILE A 215 9.38 15.72 8.57
CA ILE A 215 10.72 15.46 8.02
C ILE A 215 11.07 13.98 8.21
N GLY A 216 11.32 13.27 7.10
CA GLY A 216 11.86 11.92 7.14
C GLY A 216 13.38 11.92 7.35
N ILE A 217 13.90 11.09 8.25
CA ILE A 217 15.33 11.02 8.57
C ILE A 217 15.78 9.56 8.57
N THR A 218 16.81 9.22 7.77
CA THR A 218 17.40 7.87 7.79
C THR A 218 18.46 7.73 8.87
N MET A 219 18.45 6.58 9.55
CA MET A 219 19.27 6.29 10.73
C MET A 219 19.81 4.86 10.69
N ASN A 220 21.00 4.66 11.23
CA ASN A 220 21.53 3.37 11.68
C ASN A 220 22.28 3.57 13.00
N GLY A 221 22.55 2.50 13.76
CA GLY A 221 23.14 2.56 15.10
C GLY A 221 24.37 3.48 15.20
N VAL A 222 25.29 3.39 14.24
CA VAL A 222 26.52 4.20 14.16
C VAL A 222 26.30 5.70 13.89
N THR A 223 25.11 6.08 13.40
CA THR A 223 24.72 7.48 13.10
C THR A 223 23.76 8.09 14.14
N THR A 224 23.34 7.31 15.15
CA THR A 224 22.30 7.70 16.14
C THR A 224 22.58 9.04 16.80
N ILE A 225 23.85 9.35 17.10
CA ILE A 225 24.24 10.63 17.73
C ILE A 225 23.92 11.83 16.80
N CYS A 226 24.23 11.69 15.51
CA CYS A 226 23.92 12.71 14.51
C CYS A 226 22.40 12.86 14.33
N VAL A 227 21.69 11.75 14.17
CA VAL A 227 20.23 11.74 13.98
C VAL A 227 19.50 12.33 15.18
N ASN A 228 19.86 11.97 16.41
CA ASN A 228 19.23 12.52 17.62
C ASN A 228 19.48 14.02 17.77
N PHE A 229 20.69 14.50 17.47
CA PHE A 229 20.99 15.94 17.47
C PHE A 229 20.17 16.70 16.43
N VAL A 230 20.07 16.18 15.21
CA VAL A 230 19.26 16.77 14.13
C VAL A 230 17.77 16.76 14.50
N LYS A 231 17.27 15.64 15.05
CA LYS A 231 15.90 15.52 15.55
C LYS A 231 15.59 16.59 16.59
N GLU A 232 16.41 16.71 17.64
CA GLU A 232 16.21 17.68 18.72
C GLU A 232 16.17 19.14 18.20
N LYS A 233 16.97 19.44 17.16
CA LYS A 233 16.97 20.76 16.50
C LYS A 233 15.69 21.00 15.69
N LEU A 234 15.19 20.00 14.99
CA LEU A 234 13.94 20.07 14.23
C LEU A 234 12.71 20.15 15.14
N ASP A 235 12.65 19.34 16.21
CA ASP A 235 11.61 19.40 17.24
C ASP A 235 11.52 20.82 17.83
N LYS A 236 12.66 21.43 18.17
CA LYS A 236 12.76 22.81 18.68
C LYS A 236 12.38 23.89 17.68
N GLN A 237 12.38 23.58 16.38
CA GLN A 237 11.91 24.45 15.31
C GLN A 237 10.43 24.23 14.96
N GLY A 238 9.75 23.28 15.63
CA GLY A 238 8.35 22.97 15.36
C GLY A 238 8.16 22.15 14.09
N PHE A 239 9.10 21.26 13.75
CA PHE A 239 8.91 20.21 12.74
C PHE A 239 8.53 18.88 13.42
N GLU A 240 7.77 18.05 12.72
CA GLU A 240 7.60 16.64 13.09
C GLU A 240 8.73 15.83 12.44
N THR A 241 9.22 14.78 13.10
CA THR A 241 10.29 13.92 12.56
C THR A 241 9.88 12.46 12.55
N LEU A 242 10.03 11.79 11.41
CA LEU A 242 9.88 10.34 11.29
C LEU A 242 11.27 9.72 11.04
N ILE A 243 11.68 8.81 11.93
CA ILE A 243 13.01 8.18 11.86
C ILE A 243 12.89 6.80 11.22
N PHE A 244 13.67 6.55 10.17
CA PHE A 244 13.67 5.31 9.41
C PHE A 244 14.99 4.57 9.60
N HIS A 245 14.94 3.33 10.09
CA HIS A 245 16.13 2.49 10.19
C HIS A 245 16.55 2.02 8.79
N ALA A 246 17.74 2.43 8.36
CA ALA A 246 18.28 2.24 7.01
C ALA A 246 18.68 0.77 6.73
N THR A 247 17.67 -0.09 6.62
CA THR A 247 17.78 -1.56 6.45
C THR A 247 17.31 -2.04 5.08
N GLY A 248 17.18 -1.14 4.11
CA GLY A 248 16.60 -1.38 2.78
C GLY A 248 15.09 -1.15 2.78
N LEU A 249 14.37 -1.71 3.77
CA LEU A 249 12.94 -1.44 3.96
C LEU A 249 12.66 -0.04 4.51
N GLY A 250 13.52 0.50 5.39
CA GLY A 250 13.30 1.83 5.98
C GLY A 250 13.39 2.96 4.97
N GLY A 251 14.40 2.97 4.09
CA GLY A 251 14.48 3.93 2.99
C GLY A 251 13.29 3.84 2.05
N ARG A 252 12.83 2.62 1.71
CA ARG A 252 11.61 2.41 0.92
C ARG A 252 10.37 3.00 1.59
N ALA A 253 10.16 2.71 2.88
CA ALA A 253 9.01 3.19 3.64
C ALA A 253 8.98 4.73 3.73
N MET A 254 10.13 5.36 3.94
CA MET A 254 10.27 6.82 3.87
C MET A 254 9.82 7.35 2.49
N GLU A 255 10.24 6.70 1.41
CA GLU A 255 9.92 7.12 0.04
C GLU A 255 8.45 6.84 -0.36
N ASP A 256 7.80 5.80 0.18
CA ASP A 256 6.36 5.59 0.04
C ASP A 256 5.55 6.70 0.74
N LEU A 257 6.00 7.14 1.91
CA LEU A 257 5.38 8.24 2.67
C LEU A 257 5.62 9.61 2.04
N VAL A 258 6.77 9.83 1.40
CA VAL A 258 7.01 10.98 0.50
C VAL A 258 6.08 10.93 -0.71
N THR A 259 5.94 9.77 -1.35
CA THR A 259 5.03 9.58 -2.50
C THR A 259 3.58 9.89 -2.14
N SER A 260 3.17 9.46 -0.95
CA SER A 260 1.84 9.65 -0.37
C SER A 260 1.62 11.04 0.24
N GLY A 261 2.65 11.90 0.30
CA GLY A 261 2.54 13.27 0.81
C GLY A 261 2.56 13.44 2.33
N PHE A 262 2.78 12.36 3.10
CA PHE A 262 2.93 12.42 4.56
C PHE A 262 4.25 13.07 4.99
N ILE A 263 5.29 13.02 4.15
CA ILE A 263 6.59 13.64 4.40
C ILE A 263 6.81 14.80 3.41
N GLN A 264 7.19 15.97 3.89
CA GLN A 264 7.41 17.18 3.07
C GLN A 264 8.89 17.59 2.95
N GLY A 265 9.80 16.95 3.70
CA GLY A 265 11.25 17.11 3.55
C GLY A 265 12.00 15.86 4.01
N VAL A 266 13.22 15.64 3.50
CA VAL A 266 14.03 14.47 3.88
C VAL A 266 15.45 14.89 4.27
N LEU A 267 15.96 14.33 5.36
CA LEU A 267 17.37 14.36 5.74
C LEU A 267 17.91 12.92 5.67
N ASP A 268 18.41 12.54 4.49
CA ASP A 268 18.91 11.19 4.22
C ASP A 268 20.36 11.04 4.76
N ILE A 269 20.49 11.15 6.08
CA ILE A 269 21.77 11.13 6.81
C ILE A 269 22.49 9.79 6.61
N THR A 270 21.74 8.69 6.53
CA THR A 270 22.28 7.32 6.61
C THR A 270 21.96 6.51 5.36
N THR A 271 22.65 6.82 4.27
CA THR A 271 22.44 6.17 2.97
C THR A 271 23.13 4.81 2.83
N THR A 272 23.27 4.05 3.92
CA THR A 272 24.05 2.77 3.95
C THR A 272 23.45 1.69 3.06
N GLU A 273 22.14 1.74 2.82
CA GLU A 273 21.39 0.81 1.96
C GLU A 273 21.94 0.79 0.52
N VAL A 274 22.58 1.87 0.07
CA VAL A 274 23.25 1.98 -1.23
C VAL A 274 24.56 1.19 -1.26
N ALA A 275 25.29 1.13 -0.14
CA ALA A 275 26.50 0.32 -0.06
C ALA A 275 26.13 -1.16 -0.19
N ASP A 276 25.16 -1.64 0.61
CA ASP A 276 24.61 -2.99 0.51
C ASP A 276 24.11 -3.30 -0.92
N CYS A 277 23.38 -2.38 -1.57
CA CYS A 277 22.93 -2.56 -2.95
C CYS A 277 24.09 -2.72 -3.95
N LEU A 278 25.23 -2.07 -3.73
CA LEU A 278 26.40 -2.14 -4.62
C LEU A 278 27.30 -3.36 -4.36
N VAL A 279 27.31 -3.91 -3.14
CA VAL A 279 28.20 -5.04 -2.75
C VAL A 279 27.48 -6.37 -2.53
N GLY A 280 26.14 -6.40 -2.61
CA GLY A 280 25.34 -7.60 -2.33
C GLY A 280 25.07 -7.84 -0.84
N GLY A 281 24.94 -6.77 -0.07
CA GLY A 281 24.59 -6.82 1.35
C GLY A 281 23.12 -7.14 1.60
N ILE A 282 22.80 -7.51 2.85
CA ILE A 282 21.46 -7.97 3.26
C ILE A 282 20.47 -6.81 3.38
N MET A 283 20.94 -5.61 3.69
CA MET A 283 20.14 -4.40 3.94
C MET A 283 20.09 -3.47 2.71
N ALA A 284 20.12 -4.06 1.52
CA ALA A 284 20.15 -3.34 0.25
C ALA A 284 18.85 -2.57 -0.03
N CYS A 285 18.98 -1.35 -0.55
CA CYS A 285 17.89 -0.72 -1.30
C CYS A 285 17.77 -1.36 -2.69
N ASP A 286 16.73 -0.99 -3.45
CA ASP A 286 16.66 -1.30 -4.88
C ASP A 286 17.22 -0.17 -5.75
N SER A 287 17.16 -0.35 -7.07
CA SER A 287 17.60 0.61 -8.09
C SER A 287 16.73 1.87 -8.21
N SER A 288 15.57 1.91 -7.54
CA SER A 288 14.65 3.07 -7.51
C SER A 288 14.91 4.04 -6.37
N ARG A 289 15.83 3.70 -5.44
CA ARG A 289 16.19 4.56 -4.31
C ARG A 289 16.51 5.98 -4.78
N PHE A 290 15.98 6.96 -4.05
CA PHE A 290 15.95 8.40 -4.29
C PHE A 290 14.92 8.88 -5.33
N ASP A 291 14.44 8.06 -6.27
CA ASP A 291 13.60 8.54 -7.40
C ASP A 291 12.36 9.30 -6.93
N ARG A 292 11.63 8.72 -5.97
CA ARG A 292 10.39 9.28 -5.40
C ARG A 292 10.60 10.63 -4.70
N ILE A 293 11.78 10.83 -4.09
CA ILE A 293 12.17 12.10 -3.45
C ILE A 293 12.37 13.17 -4.53
N MET A 294 13.07 12.80 -5.61
CA MET A 294 13.37 13.70 -6.74
C MET A 294 12.11 14.07 -7.52
N GLU A 295 11.22 13.11 -7.78
CA GLU A 295 9.92 13.30 -8.43
C GLU A 295 9.01 14.26 -7.65
N LYS A 296 8.96 14.13 -6.32
CA LYS A 296 8.20 15.02 -5.43
C LYS A 296 8.87 16.37 -5.18
N LYS A 297 10.10 16.59 -5.66
CA LYS A 297 10.84 17.86 -5.59
C LYS A 297 11.08 18.39 -4.17
N ILE A 298 11.06 17.51 -3.16
CA ILE A 298 11.33 17.89 -1.76
C ILE A 298 12.84 18.04 -1.51
N SER A 299 13.22 18.84 -0.52
CA SER A 299 14.62 19.07 -0.17
C SER A 299 15.27 17.81 0.43
N ALA A 300 16.51 17.55 0.02
CA ALA A 300 17.35 16.43 0.47
C ALA A 300 18.79 16.90 0.78
N MET A 301 19.46 16.22 1.73
CA MET A 301 20.82 16.52 2.21
C MET A 301 21.68 15.24 2.30
N ARG A 302 22.94 15.28 1.83
CA ARG A 302 23.82 14.09 1.68
C ARG A 302 25.34 14.38 1.70
N THR A 303 26.18 13.33 1.73
CA THR A 303 27.66 13.29 1.70
C THR A 303 28.28 12.49 0.52
N THR A 304 29.56 12.70 0.15
CA THR A 304 30.48 11.81 -0.64
C THR A 304 31.98 12.21 -0.50
N ILE A 305 32.98 11.39 -0.86
CA ILE A 305 33.70 11.54 -2.16
C ILE A 305 34.17 10.22 -2.85
N ASP A 306 35.00 9.33 -2.26
CA ASP A 306 35.76 8.33 -3.07
C ASP A 306 35.19 6.90 -3.32
N GLU A 307 34.73 6.09 -2.35
CA GLU A 307 33.97 4.84 -2.66
C GLU A 307 32.55 5.17 -3.14
N ASN A 308 31.96 6.08 -2.37
CA ASN A 308 31.33 7.31 -2.81
C ASN A 308 31.58 7.81 -4.26
N LYS A 309 32.54 7.38 -5.10
CA LYS A 309 32.54 7.68 -6.54
C LYS A 309 31.49 6.88 -7.29
N ARG A 310 31.37 5.55 -7.07
CA ARG A 310 30.29 4.74 -7.67
C ARG A 310 28.94 5.09 -7.06
N GLY A 311 28.92 5.33 -5.74
CA GLY A 311 27.79 5.97 -5.07
C GLY A 311 27.45 7.30 -5.72
N ALA A 312 28.39 8.25 -5.81
CA ALA A 312 28.19 9.56 -6.43
C ALA A 312 27.76 9.47 -7.89
N THR A 313 28.22 8.49 -8.68
CA THR A 313 27.70 8.31 -10.05
C THR A 313 26.22 7.94 -9.99
N PHE A 314 25.83 6.90 -9.24
CA PHE A 314 24.41 6.55 -9.06
C PHE A 314 23.58 7.73 -8.54
N ILE A 315 24.11 8.51 -7.60
CA ILE A 315 23.44 9.68 -7.00
C ILE A 315 23.35 10.85 -7.98
N ALA A 316 24.46 11.24 -8.59
CA ALA A 316 24.55 12.37 -9.51
C ALA A 316 23.75 12.09 -10.78
N ASP A 317 23.71 10.84 -11.26
CA ASP A 317 22.87 10.44 -12.39
C ASP A 317 21.36 10.57 -12.11
N LYS A 318 20.96 10.61 -10.83
CA LYS A 318 19.58 10.91 -10.41
C LYS A 318 19.39 12.40 -10.12
N LEU A 319 20.33 13.03 -9.39
CA LEU A 319 20.30 14.48 -9.07
C LEU A 319 20.33 15.35 -10.33
N ASN A 320 21.21 15.05 -11.30
CA ASN A 320 21.37 15.80 -12.55
C ASN A 320 20.16 15.67 -13.50
N LYS A 321 19.27 14.69 -13.27
CA LYS A 321 17.99 14.57 -13.99
C LYS A 321 16.87 15.41 -13.35
N SER A 322 17.12 16.03 -12.20
CA SER A 322 16.12 16.87 -11.53
C SER A 322 16.03 18.26 -12.14
N SER A 323 14.84 18.60 -12.62
CA SER A 323 14.47 19.92 -13.14
C SER A 323 13.74 20.75 -12.07
N SER A 324 14.16 20.68 -10.80
CA SER A 324 13.54 21.39 -9.68
C SER A 324 14.20 22.74 -9.38
N SER A 325 13.39 23.71 -8.93
CA SER A 325 13.85 24.97 -8.33
C SER A 325 14.17 24.87 -6.83
N SER A 326 13.93 23.70 -6.21
CA SER A 326 14.25 23.42 -4.81
C SER A 326 15.77 23.41 -4.59
N LYS A 327 16.28 24.14 -3.59
CA LYS A 327 17.70 24.09 -3.21
C LYS A 327 18.05 22.75 -2.58
N ILE A 328 18.66 21.85 -3.35
CA ILE A 328 19.34 20.65 -2.83
C ILE A 328 20.68 21.09 -2.25
N CYS A 329 21.01 20.64 -1.04
CA CYS A 329 22.23 21.05 -0.33
C CYS A 329 23.02 19.82 0.14
N ILE A 330 24.28 19.70 -0.29
CA ILE A 330 25.16 18.58 0.05
C ILE A 330 26.12 19.05 1.16
N CYS A 331 26.15 18.34 2.28
CA CYS A 331 26.85 18.74 3.50
C CYS A 331 27.81 17.63 3.94
N LEU A 332 29.09 17.95 4.12
CA LEU A 332 30.17 16.97 4.28
C LEU A 332 30.85 17.05 5.66
N PRO A 333 30.81 16.00 6.50
CA PRO A 333 31.55 15.96 7.75
C PRO A 333 33.02 15.64 7.47
N GLY A 334 33.89 16.66 7.48
CA GLY A 334 35.33 16.53 7.19
C GLY A 334 36.16 15.71 8.20
N ARG A 335 35.52 15.03 9.16
CA ARG A 335 36.19 14.20 10.19
C ARG A 335 35.77 12.71 10.18
N GLY A 336 34.86 12.30 9.29
CA GLY A 336 34.34 10.93 9.22
C GLY A 336 32.82 10.86 9.09
N ILE A 337 32.30 9.72 8.62
CA ILE A 337 30.87 9.45 8.42
C ILE A 337 30.29 8.46 9.45
N SER A 338 31.16 7.73 10.15
CA SER A 338 30.90 6.93 11.34
C SER A 338 32.12 7.07 12.27
N PHE A 339 32.03 6.47 13.47
CA PHE A 339 33.22 6.10 14.23
C PHE A 339 34.06 5.05 13.47
#